data_AF-A0AAJ1SWE1-F1
#
_entry.id   AF-A0AAJ1SWE1-F1
#
_cell.length_a   1.000
_cell.length_b   1.000
_cell.length_c   1.000
_cell.angle_alpha   90.00
_cell.angle_beta   90.00
_cell.angle_gamma   90.00
#
_symmetry.space_group_name_H-M   'P 1'
#
loop_
_entity.id
_entity.type
_entity.pdbx_description
1 polymer ?
#
loop_
_entity_poly.entity_id
_entity_poly.type
_entity_poly.pdbx_seq_one_letter_code
_entity_poly.pdbx_strand_id
1 'polypeptide(L)'
;MMRKLLNEKGATLPYTLLLFFLLQVFIFLGVNIYLSKYTTANDLAQYYETKTVELLALKSIIPQISHSDLEPIQGSYSSSFGLVQYEATAGEEIVELNLTTIKKDGSSFSSHFLYNKENNTIEHVVEQ
;
A
#
# COMPACT_ATOMS: atom_id res chain seq x y z
N MET A 1 -20.21 -56.02 -48.89
CA MET A 1 -20.55 -54.59 -48.90
C MET A 1 -20.66 -54.12 -47.46
N MET A 2 -19.59 -53.53 -46.92
CA MET A 2 -19.47 -53.25 -45.48
C MET A 2 -19.62 -51.75 -45.25
N ARG A 3 -20.81 -51.33 -44.81
CA ARG A 3 -21.12 -49.94 -44.52
C ARG A 3 -20.66 -49.66 -43.08
N LYS A 4 -19.49 -49.02 -42.92
CA LYS A 4 -19.08 -48.44 -41.64
C LYS A 4 -20.03 -47.28 -41.33
N LEU A 5 -21.03 -47.53 -40.49
CA LEU A 5 -21.80 -46.49 -39.82
C LEU A 5 -20.89 -45.92 -38.73
N LEU A 6 -20.04 -44.94 -39.07
CA LEU A 6 -19.44 -44.09 -38.05
C LEU A 6 -20.57 -43.23 -37.48
N ASN A 7 -20.97 -43.55 -36.27
CA ASN A 7 -21.90 -42.75 -35.50
C ASN A 7 -21.17 -41.47 -35.04
N GLU A 8 -21.32 -40.38 -35.79
CA GLU A 8 -20.73 -39.05 -35.52
C GLU A 8 -21.26 -38.37 -34.23
N LYS A 9 -22.14 -39.02 -33.47
CA LYS A 9 -22.72 -38.48 -32.22
C LYS A 9 -21.91 -38.75 -30.94
N GLY A 10 -20.87 -39.58 -31.00
CA GLY A 10 -20.04 -39.92 -29.83
C GLY A 10 -18.89 -38.94 -29.54
N ALA A 11 -18.50 -38.15 -30.54
CA ALA A 11 -17.33 -37.27 -30.49
C ALA A 11 -17.69 -35.79 -30.29
N THR A 12 -18.93 -35.42 -29.98
CA THR A 12 -19.28 -34.02 -29.68
C THR A 12 -19.07 -33.69 -28.21
N LEU A 13 -19.48 -34.60 -27.32
CA LEU A 13 -19.43 -34.43 -25.87
C LEU A 13 -18.01 -34.23 -25.28
N PRO A 14 -16.97 -34.99 -25.67
CA PRO A 14 -15.62 -34.76 -25.13
C PRO A 14 -15.02 -33.43 -25.61
N TYR A 15 -15.33 -32.97 -26.82
CA TYR A 15 -14.80 -31.71 -27.34
C TYR A 15 -15.54 -30.50 -26.76
N THR A 16 -16.84 -30.59 -26.51
CA THR A 16 -17.58 -29.52 -25.80
C THR A 16 -17.12 -29.39 -24.36
N LEU A 17 -16.85 -30.50 -23.67
CA LEU A 17 -16.25 -30.48 -22.33
C LEU A 17 -14.84 -29.87 -22.34
N LEU A 18 -14.01 -30.24 -23.32
CA LEU A 18 -12.67 -29.66 -23.46
C LEU A 18 -12.74 -28.15 -23.73
N LEU A 19 -13.63 -27.71 -24.61
CA LEU A 19 -13.84 -26.30 -24.90
C LEU A 19 -14.35 -25.54 -23.67
N PHE A 20 -15.28 -26.12 -22.92
CA PHE A 20 -15.76 -25.55 -21.66
C PHE A 20 -14.63 -25.45 -20.63
N PHE A 21 -13.79 -26.48 -20.50
CA PHE A 21 -12.65 -26.47 -19.61
C PHE A 21 -11.65 -25.38 -19.99
N LEU A 22 -11.30 -25.27 -21.27
CA LEU A 22 -10.43 -24.20 -21.76
C LEU A 22 -11.02 -22.82 -21.49
N LEU A 23 -12.32 -22.64 -21.74
CA LEU A 23 -13.01 -21.39 -21.47
C LEU A 23 -12.93 -21.02 -19.98
N GLN A 24 -13.17 -21.98 -19.08
CA GLN A 24 -13.03 -21.77 -17.63
C GLN A 24 -11.60 -21.40 -17.24
N VAL A 25 -10.58 -22.05 -17.82
CA VAL A 25 -9.17 -21.71 -17.59
C VAL A 25 -8.87 -20.28 -18.04
N PHE A 26 -9.31 -19.88 -19.23
CA PHE A 26 -9.12 -18.52 -19.73
C PHE A 26 -9.82 -17.47 -18.85
N ILE A 27 -11.06 -17.75 -18.41
CA ILE A 27 -11.79 -16.89 -17.48
C ILE A 27 -11.03 -16.77 -16.16
N PHE A 28 -10.60 -17.89 -15.58
CA PHE A 28 -9.89 -17.91 -14.31
C PHE A 28 -8.57 -17.14 -14.38
N LEU A 29 -7.80 -17.32 -15.46
CA LEU A 29 -6.57 -16.55 -15.69
C LEU A 29 -6.85 -15.06 -15.86
N GLY A 30 -7.86 -14.70 -16.67
CA GLY A 30 -8.25 -13.31 -16.90
C GLY A 30 -8.66 -12.59 -15.62
N VAL A 31 -9.50 -13.24 -14.81
CA VAL A 31 -9.96 -12.70 -13.51
C VAL A 31 -8.80 -12.53 -12.55
N ASN A 32 -7.90 -13.52 -12.41
CA ASN A 32 -6.76 -13.40 -11.51
C ASN A 32 -5.80 -12.28 -11.92
N ILE A 33 -5.51 -12.15 -13.22
CA ILE A 33 -4.66 -11.06 -13.72
C ILE A 33 -5.31 -9.70 -13.45
N TYR A 34 -6.61 -9.59 -13.72
CA TYR A 34 -7.35 -8.36 -13.48
C TYR A 34 -7.36 -7.99 -11.99
N LEU A 35 -7.70 -8.96 -11.13
CA LEU A 35 -7.77 -8.74 -9.69
C LEU A 35 -6.39 -8.38 -9.12
N SER A 36 -5.34 -9.07 -9.55
CA SER A 36 -3.96 -8.74 -9.17
C SER A 36 -3.59 -7.32 -9.56
N LYS A 37 -3.84 -6.91 -10.81
CA LYS A 37 -3.56 -5.54 -11.26
C LYS A 37 -4.36 -4.50 -10.48
N TYR A 38 -5.64 -4.78 -10.23
CA TYR A 38 -6.51 -3.89 -9.47
C TYR A 38 -6.02 -3.71 -8.03
N THR A 39 -5.74 -4.81 -7.33
CA THR A 39 -5.23 -4.78 -5.96
C THR A 39 -3.89 -4.06 -5.91
N THR A 40 -2.94 -4.38 -6.79
CA THR A 40 -1.64 -3.70 -6.81
C THR A 40 -1.77 -2.20 -7.08
N ALA A 41 -2.65 -1.78 -8.00
CA ALA A 41 -2.88 -0.36 -8.25
C ALA A 41 -3.49 0.34 -7.04
N ASN A 42 -4.44 -0.30 -6.36
CA ASN A 42 -5.04 0.20 -5.13
C ASN A 42 -4.00 0.34 -4.01
N ASP A 43 -3.17 -0.68 -3.80
CA ASP A 43 -2.13 -0.68 -2.76
C ASP A 43 -1.09 0.42 -3.03
N LEU A 44 -0.72 0.62 -4.30
CA LEU A 44 0.19 1.69 -4.69
C LEU A 44 -0.42 3.07 -4.43
N ALA A 45 -1.68 3.27 -4.81
CA ALA A 45 -2.39 4.53 -4.54
C ALA A 45 -2.44 4.80 -3.04
N GLN A 46 -2.81 3.79 -2.25
CA GLN A 46 -2.86 3.87 -0.79
C GLN A 46 -1.49 4.18 -0.17
N TYR A 47 -0.40 3.62 -0.71
CA TYR A 47 0.95 3.90 -0.26
C TYR A 47 1.34 5.36 -0.54
N TYR A 48 1.12 5.84 -1.76
CA TYR A 48 1.44 7.22 -2.12
C TYR A 48 0.60 8.24 -1.38
N GLU A 49 -0.68 7.94 -1.13
CA GLU A 49 -1.54 8.76 -0.27
C GLU A 49 -0.97 8.86 1.15
N THR A 50 -0.63 7.72 1.79
CA THR A 50 0.00 7.71 3.11
C THR A 50 1.26 8.57 3.13
N LYS A 51 2.18 8.33 2.18
CA LYS A 51 3.46 9.06 2.14
C LYS A 51 3.30 10.55 1.88
N THR A 52 2.29 10.94 1.11
CA THR A 52 1.96 12.35 0.92
C THR A 52 1.47 12.99 2.21
N VAL A 53 0.60 12.32 2.95
CA VAL A 53 0.07 12.84 4.22
C VAL A 53 1.16 12.90 5.29
N GLU A 54 2.02 11.88 5.39
CA GLU A 54 3.19 11.91 6.28
C GLU A 54 4.12 13.07 5.95
N LEU A 55 4.40 13.32 4.66
CA LEU A 55 5.25 14.44 4.24
C LEU A 55 4.63 15.79 4.62
N LEU A 56 3.31 15.94 4.45
CA LEU A 56 2.59 17.15 4.85
C LEU A 56 2.61 17.33 6.38
N ALA A 57 2.44 16.23 7.13
CA ALA A 57 2.57 16.25 8.58
C ALA A 57 3.98 16.67 8.98
N LEU A 58 5.03 16.04 8.45
CA LEU A 58 6.43 16.39 8.70
C LEU A 58 6.68 17.88 8.41
N LYS A 59 6.24 18.39 7.27
CA LYS A 59 6.38 19.82 6.92
C LYS A 59 5.72 20.75 7.95
N SER A 60 4.62 20.32 8.58
CA SER A 60 3.94 21.08 9.63
C SER A 60 4.64 20.99 11.00
N ILE A 61 5.33 19.87 11.26
CA ILE A 61 5.96 19.56 12.56
C ILE A 61 7.40 20.06 12.63
N ILE A 62 8.19 19.98 11.55
CA ILE A 62 9.60 20.40 11.53
C ILE A 62 9.83 21.81 12.09
N PRO A 63 9.02 22.84 11.75
CA PRO A 63 9.18 24.16 12.35
C PRO A 63 9.01 24.12 13.87
N GLN A 64 8.10 23.32 14.40
CA GLN A 64 7.86 23.21 15.85
C GLN A 64 9.03 22.53 16.56
N ILE A 65 9.59 21.48 15.94
CA ILE A 65 10.77 20.76 16.45
C ILE A 65 12.02 21.65 16.40
N SER A 66 12.17 22.46 15.37
CA SER A 66 13.34 23.34 15.21
C SER A 66 13.36 24.49 16.22
N HIS A 67 12.23 24.79 16.88
CA HIS A 67 12.13 25.81 17.93
C HIS A 67 11.99 25.21 19.34
N SER A 68 11.82 23.88 19.45
CA SER A 68 11.73 23.16 20.72
C SER A 68 13.05 22.44 20.97
N ASP A 69 13.89 23.02 21.82
CA ASP A 69 15.23 22.49 22.00
C ASP A 69 15.30 21.33 22.99
N LEU A 70 14.28 21.09 23.83
CA LEU A 70 14.45 20.24 25.01
C LEU A 70 13.23 19.40 25.44
N GLU A 71 12.07 19.54 24.80
CA GLU A 71 10.87 18.79 25.21
C GLU A 71 10.37 17.86 24.10
N PRO A 72 10.00 16.61 24.44
CA PRO A 72 9.35 15.73 23.49
C PRO A 72 8.03 16.34 23.03
N ILE A 73 7.83 16.39 21.72
CA ILE A 73 6.62 16.97 21.14
C ILE A 73 5.72 15.84 20.67
N GLN A 74 4.52 15.79 21.21
CA GLN A 74 3.48 14.89 20.74
C GLN A 74 2.32 15.70 20.16
N GLY A 75 1.70 15.18 19.12
CA GLY A 75 0.53 15.82 18.55
C GLY A 75 -0.13 15.00 17.47
N SER A 76 -1.06 15.65 16.76
CA SER A 76 -1.71 15.04 15.63
C SER A 76 -1.92 16.03 14.50
N TYR A 77 -1.76 15.53 13.28
CA TYR A 77 -2.04 16.23 12.04
C TYR A 77 -3.26 15.56 11.38
N SER A 78 -4.35 16.30 11.26
CA SER A 78 -5.57 15.81 10.62
C SER A 78 -5.61 16.23 9.16
N SER A 79 -5.93 15.27 8.29
CA SER A 79 -6.07 15.47 6.85
C SER A 79 -7.36 14.81 6.35
N SER A 80 -7.80 15.17 5.14
CA SER A 80 -8.94 14.52 4.48
C SER A 80 -8.77 13.02 4.27
N PHE A 81 -7.54 12.49 4.37
CA PHE A 81 -7.20 11.08 4.15
C PHE A 81 -7.00 10.30 5.46
N GLY A 82 -6.86 10.96 6.60
CA GLY A 82 -6.64 10.31 7.89
C GLY A 82 -6.04 11.22 8.95
N LEU A 83 -5.66 10.61 10.07
CA LEU A 83 -5.01 11.26 11.21
C LEU A 83 -3.58 10.76 11.31
N VAL A 84 -2.60 11.65 11.32
CA VAL A 84 -1.21 11.31 11.63
C VAL A 84 -0.94 11.72 13.06
N GLN A 85 -0.75 10.75 13.94
CA GLN A 85 -0.20 10.99 15.26
C GLN A 85 1.31 11.02 15.16
N TYR A 86 1.94 11.98 15.83
CA TYR A 86 3.39 12.10 15.82
C TYR A 86 3.93 12.23 17.24
N GLU A 87 5.11 11.64 17.43
CA GLU A 87 5.91 11.76 18.64
C GLU A 87 7.35 12.07 18.20
N ALA A 88 7.89 13.17 18.72
CA ALA A 88 9.26 13.57 18.49
C ALA A 88 10.04 13.48 19.81
N THR A 89 11.08 12.66 19.85
CA THR A 89 11.98 12.55 20.99
C THR A 89 13.09 13.60 20.85
N ALA A 90 13.21 14.48 21.83
CA ALA A 90 14.19 15.56 21.79
C ALA A 90 15.64 15.02 21.82
N GLY A 91 16.47 15.57 20.93
CA GLY A 91 17.92 15.42 20.93
C GLY A 91 18.59 16.72 20.47
N GLU A 92 19.86 16.89 20.87
CA GLU A 92 20.62 18.13 20.58
C GLU A 92 20.87 18.31 19.08
N GLU A 93 21.30 17.25 18.39
CA GLU A 93 21.62 17.29 16.96
C GLU A 93 20.62 16.49 16.10
N ILE A 94 20.14 15.36 16.62
CA ILE A 94 19.22 14.44 15.92
C ILE A 94 17.95 14.29 16.74
N VAL A 95 16.80 14.45 16.08
CA VAL A 95 15.47 14.23 16.65
C VAL A 95 14.88 12.97 16.03
N GLU A 96 14.46 12.04 16.85
CA GLU A 96 13.71 10.86 16.41
C GLU A 96 12.24 11.23 16.27
N LEU A 97 11.65 10.98 15.10
CA LEU A 97 10.24 11.20 14.81
C LEU A 97 9.55 9.87 14.50
N ASN A 98 8.57 9.54 15.33
CA ASN A 98 7.65 8.44 15.10
C ASN A 98 6.32 9.00 14.59
N LEU A 99 5.91 8.58 13.40
CA LEU A 99 4.63 8.96 12.79
C LEU A 99 3.74 7.73 12.68
N THR A 100 2.60 7.75 13.36
CA THR A 100 1.54 6.75 13.21
C THR A 100 0.38 7.35 12.42
N THR A 101 0.26 6.94 11.16
CA THR A 101 -0.86 7.33 10.30
C THR A 101 -2.02 6.37 10.49
N ILE A 102 -3.17 6.86 10.95
CA ILE A 102 -4.43 6.13 11.09
C ILE A 102 -5.35 6.56 9.93
N LYS A 103 -5.69 5.62 9.06
CA LYS A 103 -6.59 5.83 7.92
C LYS A 103 -8.05 5.73 8.31
N LYS A 104 -8.93 6.22 7.43
CA LYS A 104 -10.40 6.16 7.62
C LYS A 104 -10.97 4.74 7.68
N ASP A 105 -10.31 3.79 7.03
CA ASP A 105 -10.69 2.37 7.06
C ASP A 105 -10.19 1.65 8.34
N GLY A 106 -9.52 2.37 9.24
CA GLY A 106 -8.98 1.84 10.50
C GLY A 106 -7.60 1.20 10.36
N SER A 107 -7.03 1.11 9.16
CA SER A 107 -5.65 0.65 8.99
C SER A 107 -4.67 1.69 9.54
N SER A 108 -3.55 1.22 10.09
CA SER A 108 -2.48 2.08 10.59
C SER A 108 -1.15 1.79 9.90
N PHE A 109 -0.34 2.82 9.74
CA PHE A 109 1.02 2.74 9.21
C PHE A 109 1.95 3.53 10.13
N SER A 110 3.03 2.89 10.58
CA SER A 110 4.06 3.55 11.39
C SER A 110 5.28 3.82 10.54
N SER A 111 5.82 5.03 10.65
CA SER A 111 7.07 5.43 10.00
C SER A 111 8.00 6.04 11.04
N HIS A 112 9.27 5.67 10.97
CA HIS A 112 10.33 6.22 11.81
C HIS A 112 11.29 7.07 10.97
N PHE A 113 11.57 8.28 11.45
CA PHE A 113 12.45 9.23 10.76
C PHE A 113 13.45 9.82 11.75
N LEU A 114 14.66 10.09 11.26
CA LEU A 114 15.66 10.88 11.97
C LEU A 114 15.73 12.25 11.32
N TYR A 115 15.55 13.29 12.12
CA TYR A 115 15.71 14.67 11.68
C TYR A 115 17.01 15.23 12.24
N ASN A 116 17.93 15.60 11.35
CA ASN A 116 19.16 16.28 11.74
C ASN A 116 18.93 17.80 11.70
N LYS A 117 19.09 18.46 12.86
CA LYS A 117 18.88 19.89 13.04
C LYS A 117 19.96 20.75 12.37
N GLU A 118 21.21 20.26 12.27
CA GLU A 118 22.33 21.03 11.73
C GLU A 118 22.19 21.30 10.23
N ASN A 119 21.72 20.30 9.48
CA ASN A 119 21.62 20.35 8.03
C ASN A 119 20.16 20.42 7.52
N ASN A 120 19.18 20.40 8.43
CA ASN A 120 17.75 20.34 8.14
C ASN A 120 17.35 19.17 7.23
N THR A 121 18.04 18.02 7.33
CA THR A 121 17.72 16.83 6.55
C THR A 121 16.92 15.82 7.35
N ILE A 122 15.97 15.15 6.67
CA ILE A 122 15.24 14.00 7.21
C ILE A 122 15.80 12.74 6.56
N GLU A 123 16.24 11.80 7.39
CA GLU A 123 16.64 10.46 6.98
C GLU A 123 15.55 9.46 7.39
N HIS A 124 15.01 8.73 6.41
CA HIS A 124 14.02 7.69 6.68
C HIS A 124 14.73 6.44 7.20
N VAL A 125 14.40 6.02 8.41
CA VAL A 125 14.89 4.76 8.96
C VAL A 125 13.92 3.68 8.54
N VAL A 126 14.33 2.85 7.58
CA VAL A 126 13.62 1.63 7.25
C VAL A 126 13.86 0.66 8.41
N GLU A 127 12.88 0.47 9.29
CA GLU A 127 12.91 -0.68 10.22
C GLU A 127 13.01 -1.97 9.39
N GLN A 128 14.01 -2.80 9.71
CA GLN A 128 14.26 -4.10 9.09
C GLN A 128 13.30 -5.17 9.58
#